data_AF-A0A229R9V3-F1
#
_entry.id   AF-A0A229R9V3-F1
#
_cell.length_a   1.000
_cell.length_b   1.000
_cell.length_c   1.000
_cell.angle_alpha   90.00
_cell.angle_beta   90.00
_cell.angle_gamma   90.00
#
_symmetry.space_group_name_H-M   'P 1'
#
loop_
_entity.id
_entity.type
_entity.pdbx_description
1 polymer ?
#
loop_
_entity_poly.entity_id
_entity_poly.type
_entity_poly.pdbx_seq_one_letter_code
_entity_poly.pdbx_strand_id
1 'polypeptide(L)'
;MSMADDANATRAEELNDEPAESPLPLRTRAAQIELTSTLLSLDTLAERLSHLIDNESFCYLRRGELVFDPEVIAEKPRGLKQKRIYPPKIASWVEQRTGTSSFSRTMIYNYAAGKARNLRAPVALALAAFWRIDARLLDPSVPASQLEDLLDDPNELDDLNRRTYELMNKIGFTGVRPREVETLGQDDVVHRRAFLEILQAIDRSRSSDQPPSS
;
A
#
# COMPACT_ATOMS: atom_id res chain seq x y z
N MET A 1 40.79 39.07 -16.71
CA MET A 1 41.23 37.67 -16.66
C MET A 1 40.41 36.97 -15.60
N SER A 2 39.61 36.02 -16.04
CA SER A 2 38.73 35.18 -15.22
C SER A 2 39.56 34.11 -14.54
N MET A 3 39.38 33.91 -13.24
CA MET A 3 39.62 32.64 -12.58
C MET A 3 38.50 32.41 -11.57
N ALA A 4 37.57 31.56 -12.00
CA ALA A 4 36.67 30.83 -11.14
C ALA A 4 37.48 29.72 -10.45
N ASP A 5 37.30 29.55 -9.14
CA ASP A 5 37.65 28.32 -8.45
C ASP A 5 36.38 27.74 -7.82
N ASP A 6 35.94 26.67 -8.48
CA ASP A 6 35.08 25.56 -8.09
C ASP A 6 34.58 25.51 -6.63
N ALA A 7 33.42 26.15 -6.40
CA ALA A 7 32.48 25.69 -5.41
C ALA A 7 31.71 24.48 -5.97
N ASN A 8 32.33 23.29 -5.94
CA ASN A 8 31.65 22.02 -6.20
C ASN A 8 30.77 21.66 -4.97
N ALA A 9 29.77 22.50 -4.71
CA ALA A 9 28.69 22.22 -3.79
C ALA A 9 27.79 21.18 -4.45
N THR A 10 27.70 20.04 -3.78
CA THR A 10 26.89 18.87 -4.09
C THR A 10 25.51 19.30 -4.57
N ARG A 11 25.29 19.28 -5.89
CA ARG A 11 23.98 19.48 -6.50
C ARG A 11 23.10 18.33 -6.02
N ALA A 12 22.31 18.60 -4.99
CA ALA A 12 21.25 17.71 -4.54
C ALA A 12 20.43 17.38 -5.80
N GLU A 13 20.32 16.09 -6.11
CA GLU A 13 19.42 15.60 -7.14
C GLU A 13 18.00 15.99 -6.70
N GLU A 14 17.54 17.14 -7.21
CA GLU A 14 16.18 17.66 -7.14
C GLU A 14 15.31 16.69 -7.95
N LEU A 15 14.69 15.75 -7.24
CA LEU A 15 13.48 15.08 -7.74
C LEU A 15 12.40 16.17 -7.86
N ASN A 16 11.87 16.34 -9.07
CA ASN A 16 10.87 17.34 -9.49
C ASN A 16 9.85 17.81 -8.43
N ASP A 17 9.51 19.10 -8.49
CA ASP A 17 8.77 19.93 -7.53
C ASP A 17 7.21 19.81 -7.58
N GLU A 18 6.66 18.72 -8.10
CA GLU A 18 5.23 18.37 -7.90
C GLU A 18 5.15 17.16 -6.96
N PRO A 19 4.12 17.01 -6.10
CA PRO A 19 3.96 15.82 -5.28
C PRO A 19 3.55 14.66 -6.18
N ALA A 20 4.55 14.10 -6.86
CA ALA A 20 4.49 12.89 -7.62
C ALA A 20 3.95 11.75 -6.74
N GLU A 21 3.57 10.67 -7.41
CA GLU A 21 3.39 9.37 -6.76
C GLU A 21 4.48 9.09 -5.72
N SER A 22 4.14 8.29 -4.70
CA SER A 22 5.12 7.94 -3.67
C SER A 22 6.42 7.42 -4.31
N PRO A 23 7.59 7.89 -3.83
CA PRO A 23 8.90 7.46 -4.35
C PRO A 23 9.26 6.03 -3.96
N LEU A 24 8.46 5.39 -3.09
CA LEU A 24 8.66 4.01 -2.69
C LEU A 24 8.15 3.05 -3.79
N PRO A 25 8.81 1.89 -3.95
CA PRO A 25 8.37 0.90 -4.92
C PRO A 25 6.97 0.37 -4.62
N LEU A 26 6.36 -0.21 -5.64
CA LEU A 26 5.16 -1.03 -5.47
C LEU A 26 5.53 -2.30 -4.70
N ARG A 27 4.55 -2.87 -3.99
CA ARG A 27 4.70 -4.15 -3.30
C ARG A 27 3.89 -5.21 -4.02
N THR A 28 4.43 -6.43 -4.04
CA THR A 28 3.62 -7.61 -4.34
C THR A 28 2.56 -7.77 -3.24
N ARG A 29 1.48 -8.50 -3.54
CA ARG A 29 0.41 -8.73 -2.56
C ARG A 29 0.95 -9.42 -1.30
N ALA A 30 1.80 -10.43 -1.46
CA ALA A 30 2.44 -11.15 -0.35
C ALA A 30 3.25 -10.20 0.56
N ALA A 31 4.09 -9.34 -0.02
CA ALA A 31 4.86 -8.36 0.74
C ALA A 31 3.96 -7.32 1.44
N GLN A 32 2.82 -6.95 0.82
CA GLN A 32 1.85 -6.06 1.44
C GLN A 32 1.17 -6.72 2.65
N ILE A 33 0.83 -8.01 2.57
CA ILE A 33 0.25 -8.77 3.68
C ILE A 33 1.27 -8.91 4.82
N GLU A 34 2.52 -9.24 4.50
CA GLU A 34 3.61 -9.35 5.49
C GLU A 34 3.83 -8.03 6.24
N LEU A 35 3.91 -6.91 5.52
CA LEU A 35 4.02 -5.59 6.14
C LEU A 35 2.78 -5.27 6.99
N THR A 36 1.59 -5.55 6.49
CA THR A 36 0.34 -5.29 7.23
C THR A 36 0.30 -6.10 8.52
N SER A 37 0.63 -7.39 8.47
CA SER A 37 0.73 -8.28 9.64
C SER A 37 1.75 -7.76 10.65
N THR A 38 2.92 -7.34 10.16
CA THR A 38 3.96 -6.74 11.00
C THR A 38 3.44 -5.48 11.71
N LEU A 39 2.81 -4.56 10.98
CA LEU A 39 2.27 -3.32 11.55
C LEU A 39 1.15 -3.57 12.56
N LEU A 40 0.30 -4.57 12.34
CA LEU A 40 -0.76 -4.96 13.26
C LEU A 40 -0.23 -5.60 14.54
N SER A 41 0.94 -6.24 14.49
CA SER A 41 1.63 -6.78 15.68
C SER A 41 2.25 -5.71 16.57
N LEU A 42 2.36 -4.47 16.08
CA LEU A 42 2.90 -3.34 16.83
C LEU A 42 1.76 -2.59 17.54
N ASP A 43 1.90 -2.47 18.86
CA ASP A 43 0.85 -1.98 19.77
C ASP A 43 0.62 -0.47 19.64
N THR A 44 1.65 0.28 19.27
CA THR A 44 1.60 1.75 19.26
C THR A 44 1.86 2.34 17.88
N LEU A 45 1.26 3.53 17.64
CA LEU A 45 1.55 4.34 16.45
C LEU A 45 3.05 4.67 16.33
N ALA A 46 3.72 4.88 17.46
CA ALA A 46 5.14 5.20 17.51
C ALA A 46 6.00 4.05 16.98
N GLU A 47 5.69 2.81 17.40
CA GLU A 47 6.37 1.61 16.92
C GLU A 47 6.11 1.38 15.43
N ARG A 48 4.85 1.53 14.98
CA ARG A 48 4.48 1.42 13.56
C ARG A 48 5.24 2.42 12.70
N LEU A 49 5.28 3.69 13.09
CA LEU A 49 6.00 4.72 12.35
C LEU A 49 7.52 4.51 12.39
N SER A 50 8.07 4.09 13.53
CA SER A 50 9.50 3.77 13.62
C SER A 50 9.86 2.63 12.69
N HIS A 51 9.05 1.56 12.67
CA HIS A 51 9.23 0.45 11.76
C HIS A 51 9.21 0.89 10.29
N LEU A 52 8.23 1.72 9.89
CA LEU A 52 8.13 2.25 8.53
C LEU A 52 9.33 3.14 8.14
N ILE A 53 9.82 3.96 9.07
CA ILE A 53 10.99 4.84 8.85
C ILE A 53 12.29 4.05 8.72
N ASP A 54 12.42 2.96 9.48
CA ASP A 54 13.64 2.17 9.55
C ASP A 54 13.72 1.08 8.48
N ASN A 55 12.60 0.47 8.12
CA ASN A 55 12.57 -0.72 7.28
C ASN A 55 11.91 -0.49 5.91
N GLU A 56 10.95 0.44 5.80
CA GLU A 56 10.15 0.60 4.57
C GLU A 56 10.51 1.85 3.76
N SER A 57 11.35 2.74 4.28
CA SER A 57 11.63 4.04 3.67
C SER A 57 12.81 4.00 2.70
N PHE A 58 12.71 3.16 1.65
CA PHE A 58 13.73 3.01 0.61
C PHE A 58 13.17 3.25 -0.79
N CYS A 59 13.90 4.00 -1.60
CA CYS A 59 13.65 4.10 -3.04
C CYS A 59 14.78 3.46 -3.85
N TYR A 60 14.47 3.15 -5.11
CA TYR A 60 15.39 2.55 -6.04
C TYR A 60 15.57 3.46 -7.24
N LEU A 61 16.82 3.74 -7.59
CA LEU A 61 17.17 4.60 -8.71
C LEU A 61 18.00 3.83 -9.73
N ARG A 62 17.66 3.96 -11.01
CA ARG A 62 18.46 3.46 -12.13
C ARG A 62 18.68 4.60 -13.11
N ARG A 63 19.95 4.96 -13.35
CA ARG A 63 20.32 6.09 -14.22
C ARG A 63 19.67 7.45 -13.84
N GLY A 64 19.34 7.63 -12.56
CA GLY A 64 18.72 8.85 -12.05
C GLY A 64 17.18 8.79 -11.97
N GLU A 65 16.55 7.76 -12.54
CA GLU A 65 15.10 7.59 -12.54
C GLU A 65 14.64 6.62 -11.46
N LEU A 66 13.46 6.89 -10.88
CA LEU A 66 12.83 6.00 -9.90
C LEU A 66 12.36 4.70 -10.55
N VAL A 67 12.65 3.58 -9.91
CA VAL A 67 12.17 2.26 -10.29
C VAL A 67 11.17 1.80 -9.24
N PHE A 68 9.95 1.50 -9.68
CA PHE A 68 8.85 1.11 -8.81
C PHE A 68 8.48 -0.37 -8.88
N ASP A 69 8.77 -1.02 -10.00
CA ASP A 69 8.38 -2.40 -10.24
C ASP A 69 9.17 -3.37 -9.34
N PRO A 70 8.50 -4.15 -8.47
CA PRO A 70 9.18 -5.08 -7.58
C PRO A 70 9.92 -6.21 -8.33
N GLU A 71 9.45 -6.64 -9.50
CA GLU A 71 10.11 -7.69 -10.29
C GLU A 71 11.45 -7.18 -10.83
N VAL A 72 11.46 -5.97 -11.38
CA VAL A 72 12.69 -5.31 -11.87
C VAL A 72 13.69 -5.06 -10.73
N ILE A 73 13.20 -4.71 -9.53
CA ILE A 73 14.06 -4.52 -8.36
C ILE A 73 14.67 -5.86 -7.91
N ALA A 74 13.88 -6.94 -7.91
CA ALA A 74 14.32 -8.28 -7.52
C ALA A 74 15.44 -8.83 -8.43
N GLU A 75 15.39 -8.52 -9.73
CA GLU A 75 16.44 -8.89 -10.69
C GLU A 75 17.80 -8.21 -10.43
N LYS A 76 17.84 -7.16 -9.59
CA LYS A 76 19.04 -6.36 -9.26
C LYS A 76 19.85 -5.96 -10.51
N PRO A 77 19.23 -5.33 -11.52
CA PRO A 77 19.89 -4.97 -12.76
C PRO A 77 21.10 -4.05 -12.49
N ARG A 78 22.12 -4.17 -13.35
CA ARG A 78 23.35 -3.36 -13.23
C ARG A 78 23.01 -1.86 -13.19
N GLY A 79 23.53 -1.18 -12.16
CA GLY A 79 23.36 0.26 -11.95
C GLY A 79 22.13 0.66 -11.14
N LEU A 80 21.32 -0.30 -10.65
CA LEU A 80 20.29 -0.04 -9.66
C LEU A 80 20.92 0.33 -8.31
N LYS A 81 20.51 1.45 -7.73
CA LYS A 81 20.96 1.93 -6.42
C LYS A 81 19.76 2.04 -5.49
N GLN A 82 19.84 1.40 -4.33
CA GLN A 82 18.91 1.62 -3.23
C GLN A 82 19.34 2.86 -2.43
N LYS A 83 18.40 3.76 -2.13
CA LYS A 83 18.64 4.93 -1.27
C LYS A 83 17.60 4.97 -0.15
N ARG A 84 18.05 5.26 1.07
CA ARG A 84 17.15 5.52 2.20
C ARG A 84 16.56 6.92 2.09
N ILE A 85 15.25 7.04 2.33
CA ILE A 85 14.54 8.31 2.45
C ILE A 85 14.45 8.66 3.94
N TYR A 86 15.13 9.74 4.33
CA TYR A 86 15.18 10.17 5.72
C TYR A 86 13.92 10.96 6.13
N PRO A 87 13.57 10.98 7.43
CA PRO A 87 12.41 11.70 7.95
C PRO A 87 12.19 13.12 7.41
N PRO A 88 13.21 13.99 7.21
CA PRO A 88 12.98 15.32 6.66
C PRO A 88 12.39 15.31 5.25
N LYS A 89 12.79 14.35 4.40
CA LYS A 89 12.23 14.22 3.04
C LYS A 89 10.80 13.68 3.08
N ILE A 90 10.49 12.77 4.00
CA ILE A 90 9.13 12.28 4.22
C ILE A 90 8.22 13.42 4.65
N ALA A 91 8.67 14.24 5.60
CA ALA A 91 7.93 15.42 6.07
C ALA A 91 7.67 16.40 4.93
N SER A 92 8.69 16.74 4.13
CA SER A 92 8.55 17.64 2.98
C SER A 92 7.55 17.11 1.95
N TRP A 93 7.57 15.80 1.65
CA TRP A 93 6.61 15.19 0.73
C TRP A 93 5.17 15.27 1.27
N VAL A 94 4.98 15.04 2.57
CA VAL A 94 3.66 15.16 3.23
C VAL A 94 3.17 16.60 3.24
N GLU A 95 4.04 17.58 3.53
CA GLU A 95 3.70 19.01 3.49
C GLU A 95 3.23 19.43 2.09
N GLN A 96 3.97 19.04 1.04
CA GLN A 96 3.60 19.31 -0.36
C GLN A 96 2.25 18.70 -0.73
N ARG A 97 1.99 17.44 -0.32
CA ARG A 97 0.76 16.72 -0.68
C ARG A 97 -0.47 17.19 0.09
N THR A 98 -0.31 17.63 1.34
CA THR A 98 -1.42 18.09 2.19
C THR A 98 -1.66 19.59 2.09
N GLY A 99 -0.76 20.34 1.44
CA GLY A 99 -0.76 21.80 1.46
C GLY A 99 -0.58 22.40 2.86
N THR A 100 -0.23 21.58 3.84
CA THR A 100 -0.15 21.97 5.24
C THR A 100 1.29 22.33 5.59
N SER A 101 1.58 23.62 5.70
CA SER A 101 2.92 24.16 6.04
C SER A 101 3.41 23.85 7.47
N SER A 102 2.63 23.09 8.26
CA SER A 102 2.94 22.81 9.66
C SER A 102 3.54 21.43 9.93
N PHE A 103 3.62 20.53 8.95
CA PHE A 103 4.12 19.16 9.20
C PHE A 103 5.65 19.07 9.18
N SER A 104 6.28 19.70 10.18
CA SER A 104 7.73 19.80 10.25
C SER A 104 8.43 18.45 10.45
N ARG A 105 9.72 18.37 10.08
CA ARG A 105 10.62 17.25 10.40
C ARG A 105 10.56 16.82 11.88
N THR A 106 10.39 17.79 12.79
CA THR A 106 10.31 17.54 14.24
C THR A 106 9.06 16.77 14.61
N MET A 107 7.95 16.97 13.89
CA MET A 107 6.73 16.20 14.11
C MET A 107 6.93 14.72 13.83
N ILE A 108 7.56 14.35 12.72
CA ILE A 108 7.85 12.92 12.43
C ILE A 108 8.64 12.28 13.57
N TYR A 109 9.72 12.93 14.03
CA TYR A 109 10.50 12.39 15.15
C TYR A 109 9.71 12.32 16.45
N ASN A 110 8.83 13.30 16.72
CA ASN A 110 7.97 13.26 17.90
C ASN A 110 6.95 12.12 17.85
N TYR A 111 6.38 11.81 16.68
CA TYR A 111 5.49 10.67 16.51
C TYR A 111 6.25 9.35 16.67
N ALA A 112 7.41 9.20 16.02
CA ALA A 112 8.25 8.01 16.14
C ALA A 112 8.74 7.79 17.59
N ALA A 113 8.98 8.87 18.34
CA ALA A 113 9.34 8.82 19.76
C ALA A 113 8.14 8.70 20.72
N GLY A 114 6.90 8.57 20.21
CA GLY A 114 5.69 8.44 21.03
C GLY A 114 5.29 9.67 21.84
N LYS A 115 5.87 10.85 21.54
CA LYS A 115 5.58 12.12 22.23
C LYS A 115 4.23 12.71 21.82
N ALA A 116 3.74 12.37 20.63
CA ALA A 116 2.43 12.74 20.13
C ALA A 116 1.65 11.47 19.79
N ARG A 117 0.39 11.38 20.26
CA ARG A 117 -0.40 10.14 20.18
C ARG A 117 -1.25 10.02 18.93
N ASN A 118 -1.73 11.14 18.38
CA ASN A 118 -2.70 11.13 17.29
C ASN A 118 -2.20 11.95 16.09
N LEU A 119 -2.31 11.35 14.91
CA LEU A 119 -2.13 12.06 13.64
C LEU A 119 -3.42 12.80 13.27
N ARG A 120 -3.29 13.98 12.66
CA ARG A 120 -4.44 14.61 12.00
C ARG A 120 -4.79 13.80 10.75
N ALA A 121 -6.08 13.63 10.45
CA ALA A 121 -6.52 12.78 9.34
C ALA A 121 -5.83 13.07 7.98
N PRO A 122 -5.64 14.33 7.53
CA PRO A 122 -4.94 14.60 6.28
C PRO A 122 -3.47 14.13 6.28
N VAL A 123 -2.82 14.22 7.44
CA VAL A 123 -1.44 13.78 7.63
C VAL A 123 -1.36 12.25 7.63
N ALA A 124 -2.29 11.57 8.31
CA ALA A 124 -2.37 10.12 8.31
C ALA A 124 -2.58 9.56 6.89
N LEU A 125 -3.50 10.15 6.12
CA LEU A 125 -3.74 9.80 4.71
C LEU A 125 -2.50 10.02 3.84
N ALA A 126 -1.81 11.15 4.00
CA ALA A 126 -0.59 11.42 3.24
C ALA A 126 0.54 10.46 3.62
N LEU A 127 0.79 10.23 4.91
CA LEU A 127 1.78 9.26 5.37
C LEU A 127 1.48 7.85 4.85
N ALA A 128 0.21 7.42 4.93
CA ALA A 128 -0.22 6.14 4.40
C ALA A 128 0.01 6.03 2.88
N ALA A 129 -0.30 7.10 2.14
CA ALA A 129 -0.02 7.17 0.71
C ALA A 129 1.49 7.15 0.40
N PHE A 130 2.32 7.80 1.23
CA PHE A 130 3.78 7.73 1.10
C PHE A 130 4.26 6.29 1.25
N TRP A 131 3.80 5.55 2.27
CA TRP A 131 4.18 4.15 2.43
C TRP A 131 3.38 3.17 1.57
N ARG A 132 2.42 3.64 0.78
CA ARG A 132 1.50 2.80 -0.01
C ARG A 132 0.78 1.76 0.86
N ILE A 133 0.30 2.16 2.03
CA ILE A 133 -0.45 1.32 2.98
C ILE A 133 -1.86 1.86 3.22
N ASP A 134 -2.74 1.06 3.85
CA ASP A 134 -4.05 1.55 4.31
C ASP A 134 -3.86 2.52 5.49
N ALA A 135 -4.52 3.67 5.43
CA ALA A 135 -4.38 4.73 6.45
C ALA A 135 -4.90 4.32 7.83
N ARG A 136 -5.83 3.37 7.91
CA ARG A 136 -6.32 2.85 9.18
C ARG A 136 -5.22 2.17 10.00
N LEU A 137 -4.15 1.68 9.36
CA LEU A 137 -2.97 1.13 10.06
C LEU A 137 -2.22 2.19 10.87
N LEU A 138 -2.39 3.47 10.54
CA LEU A 138 -1.80 4.61 11.27
C LEU A 138 -2.78 5.26 12.26
N ASP A 139 -3.97 4.71 12.42
CA ASP A 139 -4.97 5.22 13.36
C ASP A 139 -5.01 4.32 14.62
N PRO A 140 -4.54 4.81 15.78
CA PRO A 140 -4.57 4.04 17.01
C PRO A 140 -5.99 3.81 17.56
N SER A 141 -7.01 4.51 17.04
CA SER A 141 -8.41 4.32 17.42
C SER A 141 -9.11 3.19 16.67
N VAL A 142 -8.52 2.70 15.57
CA VAL A 142 -9.07 1.58 14.79
C VAL A 142 -8.61 0.25 15.40
N PRO A 143 -9.52 -0.60 15.89
CA PRO A 143 -9.17 -1.91 16.42
C PRO A 143 -8.55 -2.80 15.35
N ALA A 144 -7.57 -3.63 15.72
CA ALA A 144 -6.93 -4.57 14.79
C ALA A 144 -7.92 -5.54 14.12
N SER A 145 -9.02 -5.90 14.82
CA SER A 145 -10.08 -6.74 14.27
C SER A 145 -10.81 -6.11 13.07
N GLN A 146 -10.81 -4.79 12.94
CA GLN A 146 -11.38 -4.08 11.79
C GLN A 146 -10.40 -3.96 10.61
N LEU A 147 -9.21 -4.55 10.75
CA LEU A 147 -8.14 -4.53 9.75
C LEU A 147 -7.78 -5.93 9.25
N GLU A 148 -8.49 -6.95 9.74
CA GLU A 148 -8.30 -8.34 9.30
C GLU A 148 -8.60 -8.52 7.81
N ASP A 149 -9.50 -7.71 7.25
CA ASP A 149 -9.81 -7.64 5.81
C ASP A 149 -8.57 -7.33 4.95
N LEU A 150 -7.60 -6.58 5.50
CA LEU A 150 -6.37 -6.24 4.79
C LEU A 150 -5.44 -7.44 4.59
N LEU A 151 -5.59 -8.47 5.42
CA LEU A 151 -4.80 -9.70 5.40
C LEU A 151 -5.38 -10.78 4.49
N ASP A 152 -6.56 -10.56 3.91
CA ASP A 152 -7.20 -11.56 3.07
C ASP A 152 -6.44 -11.74 1.75
N ASP A 153 -6.02 -12.99 1.47
CA ASP A 153 -5.44 -13.39 0.19
C ASP A 153 -6.40 -14.33 -0.56
N PRO A 154 -6.97 -13.90 -1.71
CA PRO A 154 -7.78 -14.79 -2.56
C PRO A 154 -7.03 -16.05 -3.03
N ASN A 155 -5.69 -16.05 -3.03
CA ASN A 155 -4.89 -17.20 -3.42
C ASN A 155 -4.83 -18.30 -2.33
N GLU A 156 -5.12 -17.96 -1.08
CA GLU A 156 -5.24 -18.95 0.01
C GLU A 156 -6.55 -19.75 -0.07
N LEU A 157 -7.53 -19.24 -0.82
CA LEU A 157 -8.77 -19.95 -1.10
C LEU A 157 -8.50 -21.23 -1.92
N ASP A 158 -9.18 -22.32 -1.58
CA ASP A 158 -9.31 -23.48 -2.46
C ASP A 158 -9.92 -23.08 -3.81
N ASP A 159 -9.71 -23.90 -4.85
CA ASP A 159 -10.13 -23.57 -6.22
C ASP A 159 -11.64 -23.26 -6.34
N LEU A 160 -12.47 -23.91 -5.51
CA LEU A 160 -13.93 -23.72 -5.51
C LEU A 160 -14.32 -22.38 -4.89
N ASN A 161 -13.73 -22.04 -3.74
CA ASN A 161 -13.95 -20.78 -3.04
C ASN A 161 -13.38 -19.62 -3.84
N ARG A 162 -12.20 -19.79 -4.45
CA ARG A 162 -11.60 -18.79 -5.34
C ARG A 162 -12.52 -18.49 -6.52
N ARG A 163 -13.04 -19.54 -7.17
CA ARG A 163 -13.96 -19.37 -8.30
C ARG A 163 -15.27 -18.69 -7.88
N THR A 164 -15.77 -19.02 -6.69
CA THR A 164 -16.95 -18.40 -6.10
C THR A 164 -16.70 -16.91 -5.83
N TYR A 165 -15.58 -16.57 -5.20
CA TYR A 165 -15.15 -15.20 -4.92
C TYR A 165 -15.01 -14.35 -6.19
N GLU A 166 -14.36 -14.88 -7.23
CA GLU A 166 -14.23 -14.22 -8.54
C GLU A 166 -15.59 -13.92 -9.16
N LEU A 167 -16.51 -14.89 -9.17
CA LEU A 167 -17.84 -14.73 -9.76
C LEU A 167 -18.70 -13.74 -8.96
N MET A 168 -18.65 -13.78 -7.64
CA MET A 168 -19.35 -12.80 -6.80
C MET A 168 -18.89 -11.37 -7.12
N ASN A 169 -17.58 -11.14 -7.19
CA ASN A 169 -17.04 -9.84 -7.59
C ASN A 169 -17.45 -9.45 -9.03
N LYS A 170 -17.37 -10.39 -9.98
CA LYS A 170 -17.74 -10.16 -11.38
C LYS A 170 -19.22 -9.81 -11.56
N ILE A 171 -20.10 -10.38 -10.75
CA ILE A 171 -21.55 -10.14 -10.76
C ILE A 171 -21.92 -8.87 -9.98
N GLY A 172 -20.93 -8.20 -9.37
CA GLY A 172 -21.12 -6.90 -8.71
C GLY A 172 -21.54 -7.00 -7.25
N PHE A 173 -21.30 -8.14 -6.60
CA PHE A 173 -21.30 -8.15 -5.13
C PHE A 173 -20.11 -7.32 -4.67
N THR A 174 -20.37 -6.28 -3.88
CA THR A 174 -19.35 -5.38 -3.35
C THR A 174 -19.11 -5.71 -1.87
N GLY A 175 -17.85 -5.59 -1.43
CA GLY A 175 -17.47 -5.84 -0.04
C GLY A 175 -17.39 -7.32 0.36
N VAL A 176 -17.46 -8.26 -0.60
CA VAL A 176 -17.23 -9.69 -0.33
C VAL A 176 -15.75 -9.90 -0.04
N ARG A 177 -15.45 -10.52 1.10
CA ARG A 177 -14.08 -10.83 1.52
C ARG A 177 -13.73 -12.28 1.24
N PRO A 178 -12.48 -12.63 0.89
CA PRO A 178 -12.04 -14.02 0.71
C PRO A 178 -12.45 -14.94 1.87
N ARG A 179 -12.20 -14.54 3.13
CA ARG A 179 -12.59 -15.32 4.32
C ARG A 179 -14.10 -15.55 4.45
N GLU A 180 -14.92 -14.60 3.99
CA GLU A 180 -16.38 -14.77 3.97
C GLU A 180 -16.80 -15.84 2.96
N VAL A 181 -16.05 -16.02 1.88
CA VAL A 181 -16.29 -17.09 0.91
C VAL A 181 -15.87 -18.44 1.46
N GLU A 182 -14.80 -18.52 2.26
CA GLU A 182 -14.41 -19.76 2.94
C GLU A 182 -15.50 -20.28 3.88
N THR A 183 -16.14 -19.37 4.63
CA THR A 183 -17.22 -19.70 5.57
C THR A 183 -18.55 -20.03 4.88
N LEU A 184 -18.69 -19.71 3.59
CA LEU A 184 -19.93 -19.78 2.82
C LEU A 184 -20.33 -21.22 2.52
N GLY A 185 -21.03 -21.90 3.44
CA GLY A 185 -21.35 -23.32 3.31
C GLY A 185 -20.26 -24.26 3.82
N GLN A 186 -19.55 -23.86 4.89
CA GLN A 186 -18.52 -24.66 5.55
C GLN A 186 -18.99 -26.08 5.92
N ASP A 187 -20.29 -26.23 6.15
CA ASP A 187 -20.91 -27.50 6.57
C ASP A 187 -21.47 -28.34 5.42
N ASP A 188 -21.53 -27.83 4.17
CA ASP A 188 -22.13 -28.56 3.06
C ASP A 188 -21.62 -28.16 1.66
N VAL A 189 -20.76 -29.01 1.10
CA VAL A 189 -20.19 -28.88 -0.25
C VAL A 189 -21.28 -28.89 -1.34
N VAL A 190 -22.43 -29.54 -1.11
CA VAL A 190 -23.54 -29.61 -2.06
C VAL A 190 -24.19 -28.23 -2.21
N HIS A 191 -24.49 -27.57 -1.09
CA HIS A 191 -25.03 -26.20 -1.11
C HIS A 191 -24.05 -25.22 -1.74
N ARG A 192 -22.76 -25.39 -1.50
CA ARG A 192 -21.72 -24.55 -2.11
C ARG A 192 -21.65 -24.70 -3.63
N ARG A 193 -21.73 -25.93 -4.15
CA ARG A 193 -21.80 -26.18 -5.61
C ARG A 193 -23.07 -25.62 -6.22
N ALA A 194 -24.22 -25.77 -5.58
CA ALA A 194 -25.48 -25.20 -6.05
C ALA A 194 -25.41 -23.66 -6.10
N PHE A 195 -24.80 -23.02 -5.09
CA PHE A 195 -24.58 -21.58 -5.09
C PHE A 195 -23.65 -21.14 -6.23
N LEU A 196 -22.57 -21.86 -6.47
CA LEU A 196 -21.67 -21.60 -7.60
C LEU A 196 -22.38 -21.74 -8.95
N GLU A 197 -23.24 -22.74 -9.13
CA GLU A 197 -24.05 -22.92 -10.34
C GLU A 197 -24.98 -21.74 -10.60
N ILE A 198 -25.60 -21.19 -9.53
CA ILE A 198 -26.43 -19.99 -9.61
C ILE A 198 -25.59 -18.79 -10.06
N LEU A 199 -24.42 -18.56 -9.46
CA LEU A 199 -23.52 -17.47 -9.88
C LEU A 199 -23.10 -17.62 -11.34
N GLN A 200 -22.73 -18.83 -11.78
CA GLN A 200 -22.39 -19.10 -13.17
C GLN A 200 -23.57 -18.90 -14.13
N ALA A 201 -24.81 -19.18 -13.70
CA ALA A 201 -26.00 -18.91 -14.51
C ALA A 201 -26.23 -17.40 -14.68
N ILE A 202 -26.05 -16.62 -13.61
CA ILE A 202 -26.18 -15.14 -13.63
C ILE A 202 -25.10 -14.49 -14.50
N ASP A 203 -23.85 -14.96 -14.40
CA ASP A 203 -22.75 -14.46 -15.23
C ASP A 203 -23.00 -14.73 -16.73
N ARG A 204 -23.49 -15.93 -17.06
CA ARG A 204 -23.85 -16.29 -18.44
C ARG A 204 -24.98 -15.42 -18.97
N SER A 205 -26.04 -15.18 -18.18
CA SER A 205 -27.18 -14.37 -18.63
C SER A 205 -26.79 -12.91 -18.91
N ARG A 206 -25.90 -12.34 -18.10
CA ARG A 206 -25.38 -10.98 -18.33
C ARG A 206 -24.46 -10.87 -19.54
N SER A 207 -23.72 -11.94 -19.83
CA SER A 207 -22.83 -11.99 -20.99
C SER A 207 -23.60 -12.15 -22.31
N SER A 208 -24.79 -12.76 -22.28
CA SER A 208 -25.67 -12.88 -23.46
C SER A 208 -26.48 -11.62 -23.78
N ASP A 209 -26.62 -10.69 -22.84
CA ASP A 209 -27.35 -9.42 -23.00
C ASP A 209 -26.45 -8.25 -23.45
N GLN A 210 -25.16 -8.48 -23.73
CA GLN A 210 -24.28 -7.47 -24.34
C GLN A 210 -24.61 -7.34 -25.85
N PRO A 211 -25.16 -6.20 -26.33
CA PRO A 211 -25.31 -6.00 -27.76
C PRO A 211 -23.91 -5.95 -28.41
N PRO A 212 -23.77 -6.41 -29.67
CA PRO A 212 -22.49 -6.33 -30.36
C PRO A 212 -22.04 -4.87 -30.42
N SER A 213 -20.87 -4.58 -29.86
CA SER A 213 -20.21 -3.29 -29.96
C SER A 213 -20.10 -2.92 -31.44
N SER A 214 -20.77 -1.83 -31.83
CA SER A 214 -20.67 -1.21 -33.17
C SER A 214 -19.51 -0.23 -33.20
#